data_AF-A0A242C270-F1
#
_entry.id   AF-A0A242C270-F1
#
_cell.length_a   1.000
_cell.length_b   1.000
_cell.length_c   1.000
_cell.angle_alpha   90.00
_cell.angle_beta   90.00
_cell.angle_gamma   90.00
#
_symmetry.space_group_name_H-M   'P 1'
#
loop_
_entity.id
_entity.type
_entity.pdbx_description
1 polymer ?
#
loop_
_entity_poly.entity_id
_entity_poly.type
_entity_poly.pdbx_seq_one_letter_code
_entity_poly.pdbx_strand_id
1 'polypeptide(L)'
;MDKQNLDCLTDFKKKLLGSNYIDDENSPIKNILMAKEKQYYQDIKGVGINSDYCRGDRGHVENYRVVNEVFTHLTNNKTIEHTDVLHSFWHTYKALMQLERPDLFRPSGSLKEGNVIPLEKPDKTNPPEIDNRFPPYDSDKYLVIHKKYIKYYQHYFPEYLPNEVPKKYTWIDFLLYNNDKFIEVYKKYPKLKDFARLTHSIGNIIVVPKGFNRGRGANDYGDFALKSLKTFLETFNAWEDYVTRFYLEPFLNVNENQSEKNSPVSLWTGHLDGNAGSLPKSDIVIKDFLANVTSSIKERENILIEIVNIMGM
;
A
#
# COMPACT_ATOMS: atom_id res chain seq x y z
N MET A 1 18.63 -12.14 18.08
CA MET A 1 17.66 -12.78 17.17
C MET A 1 18.34 -13.85 16.34
N ASP A 2 17.64 -14.94 16.02
CA ASP A 2 18.06 -15.82 14.92
C ASP A 2 17.81 -15.12 13.57
N LYS A 3 18.44 -15.63 12.50
CA LYS A 3 18.29 -15.10 11.13
C LYS A 3 16.82 -15.10 10.67
N GLN A 4 16.03 -16.06 11.14
CA GLN A 4 14.63 -16.23 10.75
C GLN A 4 13.74 -15.10 11.29
N ASN A 5 14.02 -14.60 12.48
CA ASN A 5 13.33 -13.45 13.05
C ASN A 5 13.70 -12.12 12.36
N LEU A 6 14.94 -11.97 11.91
CA LEU A 6 15.39 -10.79 11.16
C LEU A 6 14.76 -10.73 9.76
N ASP A 7 14.70 -11.87 9.07
CA ASP A 7 14.03 -11.98 7.76
C ASP A 7 12.54 -11.59 7.84
N CYS A 8 11.87 -11.88 8.97
CA CYS A 8 10.49 -11.48 9.19
C CYS A 8 10.29 -9.95 9.23
N LEU A 9 11.31 -9.17 9.63
CA LEU A 9 11.20 -7.70 9.72
C LEU A 9 11.14 -7.02 8.35
N THR A 10 11.69 -7.68 7.32
CA THR A 10 11.78 -7.15 5.94
C THR A 10 10.53 -7.41 5.11
N ASP A 11 9.76 -8.44 5.45
CA ASP A 11 8.49 -8.75 4.79
C ASP A 11 7.56 -9.56 5.71
N PHE A 12 6.74 -8.86 6.49
CA PHE A 12 5.78 -9.48 7.40
C PHE A 12 4.72 -10.32 6.68
N LYS A 13 4.54 -10.16 5.36
CA LYS A 13 3.61 -11.00 4.57
C LYS A 13 4.03 -12.47 4.59
N LYS A 14 5.32 -12.78 4.72
CA LYS A 14 5.79 -14.18 4.85
C LYS A 14 5.11 -14.90 6.01
N LYS A 15 4.98 -14.20 7.14
CA LYS A 15 4.29 -14.73 8.33
C LYS A 15 2.78 -14.78 8.13
N LEU A 16 2.20 -13.75 7.52
CA LEU A 16 0.76 -13.66 7.28
C LEU A 16 0.24 -14.76 6.34
N LEU A 17 0.97 -14.99 5.24
CA LEU A 17 0.57 -15.90 4.18
C LEU A 17 1.05 -17.34 4.44
N GLY A 18 2.08 -17.53 5.25
CA GLY A 18 2.62 -18.87 5.54
C GLY A 18 3.01 -19.59 4.25
N SER A 19 2.54 -20.82 4.05
CA SER A 19 2.78 -21.58 2.82
C SER A 19 2.03 -21.06 1.59
N ASN A 20 1.15 -20.05 1.72
CA ASN A 20 0.63 -19.31 0.56
C ASN A 20 1.60 -18.22 0.07
N TYR A 21 2.65 -17.89 0.83
CA TYR A 21 3.68 -16.96 0.37
C TYR A 21 4.44 -17.57 -0.80
N ILE A 22 4.54 -16.81 -1.90
CA ILE A 22 5.26 -17.25 -3.10
C ILE A 22 6.64 -16.58 -3.09
N ASP A 23 7.70 -17.37 -3.22
CA ASP A 23 9.09 -16.89 -3.24
C ASP A 23 9.66 -16.93 -4.66
N ASP A 24 9.28 -15.95 -5.49
CA ASP A 24 9.77 -15.79 -6.87
C ASP A 24 9.96 -14.30 -7.24
N GLU A 25 10.57 -14.02 -8.39
CA GLU A 25 10.94 -12.66 -8.79
C GLU A 25 9.75 -11.70 -9.04
N ASN A 26 8.56 -12.23 -9.36
CA ASN A 26 7.34 -11.45 -9.63
C ASN A 26 6.30 -11.58 -8.51
N SER A 27 6.51 -12.49 -7.57
CA SER A 27 5.62 -12.78 -6.49
C SER A 27 5.34 -11.62 -5.54
N PRO A 28 6.18 -10.57 -5.36
CA PRO A 28 5.83 -9.49 -4.44
C PRO A 28 4.47 -8.86 -4.73
N ILE A 29 4.09 -8.74 -6.02
CA ILE A 29 2.78 -8.23 -6.42
C ILE A 29 1.65 -9.21 -6.07
N LYS A 30 1.82 -10.52 -6.35
CA LYS A 30 0.85 -11.55 -5.95
C LYS A 30 0.72 -11.62 -4.43
N ASN A 31 1.82 -11.56 -3.69
CA ASN A 31 1.86 -11.62 -2.24
C ASN A 31 1.13 -10.42 -1.61
N ILE A 32 1.32 -9.19 -2.11
CA ILE A 32 0.57 -8.05 -1.56
C ILE A 32 -0.93 -8.11 -1.92
N LEU A 33 -1.29 -8.62 -3.11
CA LEU A 33 -2.68 -8.88 -3.48
C LEU A 33 -3.32 -9.94 -2.56
N MET A 34 -2.64 -11.06 -2.31
CA MET A 34 -3.10 -12.08 -1.38
C MET A 34 -3.16 -11.55 0.06
N ALA A 35 -2.17 -10.77 0.48
CA ALA A 35 -2.14 -10.14 1.80
C ALA A 35 -3.31 -9.17 2.02
N LYS A 36 -4.01 -8.74 0.96
CA LYS A 36 -5.23 -7.95 1.07
C LYS A 36 -6.47 -8.79 1.40
N GLU A 37 -6.47 -10.10 1.19
CA GLU A 37 -7.65 -10.93 1.39
C GLU A 37 -7.41 -12.01 2.43
N LYS A 38 -8.18 -11.97 3.52
CA LYS A 38 -8.04 -12.86 4.67
C LYS A 38 -8.09 -14.35 4.31
N GLN A 39 -8.78 -14.71 3.23
CA GLN A 39 -8.87 -16.09 2.77
C GLN A 39 -7.51 -16.73 2.46
N TYR A 40 -6.48 -15.91 2.17
CA TYR A 40 -5.13 -16.39 1.90
C TYR A 40 -4.25 -16.46 3.15
N TYR A 41 -4.76 -16.07 4.32
CA TYR A 41 -3.96 -16.13 5.54
C TYR A 41 -3.96 -17.55 6.07
N GLN A 42 -2.79 -18.01 6.49
CA GLN A 42 -2.66 -19.32 7.12
C GLN A 42 -2.64 -19.14 8.62
N ASP A 43 -3.82 -19.17 9.25
CA ASP A 43 -3.90 -19.37 10.69
C ASP A 43 -5.01 -20.37 11.03
N ILE A 44 -4.67 -21.66 10.94
CA ILE A 44 -5.48 -22.75 11.49
C ILE A 44 -4.54 -23.73 12.20
N LYS A 45 -4.50 -23.57 13.54
CA LYS A 45 -3.82 -24.38 14.59
C LYS A 45 -2.40 -23.94 14.99
N GLY A 46 -2.35 -23.10 16.03
CA GLY A 46 -1.48 -23.41 17.19
C GLY A 46 -0.41 -22.39 17.55
N VAL A 47 0.04 -21.53 16.64
CA VAL A 47 1.02 -20.47 17.01
C VAL A 47 0.84 -19.24 16.12
N GLY A 48 0.00 -18.30 16.57
CA GLY A 48 0.39 -16.89 16.46
C GLY A 48 -0.43 -15.90 15.64
N ILE A 49 -1.75 -16.06 15.45
CA ILE A 49 -2.66 -14.91 15.26
C ILE A 49 -3.94 -15.12 16.12
N ASN A 50 -3.89 -14.73 17.43
CA ASN A 50 -5.07 -14.54 18.31
C ASN A 50 -6.33 -14.07 17.54
N SER A 51 -7.48 -14.66 17.87
CA SER A 51 -8.82 -14.28 17.42
C SER A 51 -9.13 -12.77 17.54
N ASP A 52 -8.47 -12.05 18.46
CA ASP A 52 -8.59 -10.59 18.60
C ASP A 52 -7.89 -9.78 17.50
N TYR A 53 -6.89 -10.34 16.80
CA TYR A 53 -6.20 -9.70 15.66
C TYR A 53 -7.08 -9.62 14.39
N CYS A 54 -8.26 -10.25 14.44
CA CYS A 54 -9.18 -10.40 13.33
C CYS A 54 -10.49 -9.62 13.53
N ARG A 55 -10.45 -8.45 14.22
CA ARG A 55 -11.62 -7.57 14.38
C ARG A 55 -12.18 -6.96 13.06
N GLY A 56 -11.85 -7.56 11.91
CA GLY A 56 -12.60 -7.41 10.67
C GLY A 56 -11.78 -6.87 9.50
N ASP A 57 -10.64 -6.23 9.77
CA ASP A 57 -10.00 -5.40 8.75
C ASP A 57 -8.85 -6.12 8.02
N ARG A 58 -8.87 -6.01 6.69
CA ARG A 58 -8.02 -6.71 5.74
C ARG A 58 -6.58 -6.18 5.70
N GLY A 59 -5.60 -7.03 5.99
CA GLY A 59 -4.19 -6.79 5.66
C GLY A 59 -3.48 -5.74 6.51
N HIS A 60 -4.05 -5.35 7.66
CA HIS A 60 -3.45 -4.35 8.54
C HIS A 60 -2.25 -4.91 9.31
N VAL A 61 -1.16 -4.15 9.26
CA VAL A 61 0.15 -4.47 9.84
C VAL A 61 0.14 -4.40 11.39
N GLU A 62 -0.87 -3.77 11.97
CA GLU A 62 -1.03 -3.57 13.42
C GLU A 62 -1.21 -4.89 14.21
N ASN A 63 -1.25 -6.02 13.51
CA ASN A 63 -1.46 -7.36 14.04
C ASN A 63 -0.17 -8.19 14.21
N TYR A 64 1.00 -7.66 13.87
CA TYR A 64 2.26 -8.42 13.96
C TYR A 64 2.91 -8.26 15.35
N ARG A 65 2.96 -9.33 16.16
CA ARG A 65 3.62 -9.31 17.49
C ARG A 65 5.07 -8.80 17.46
N VAL A 66 5.80 -9.14 16.41
CA VAL A 66 7.19 -8.69 16.21
C VAL A 66 7.30 -7.16 16.07
N VAL A 67 6.26 -6.53 15.51
CA VAL A 67 6.16 -5.07 15.43
C VAL A 67 5.98 -4.49 16.84
N ASN A 68 5.14 -5.10 17.67
CA ASN A 68 4.99 -4.70 19.08
C ASN A 68 6.31 -4.83 19.85
N GLU A 69 7.07 -5.90 19.67
CA GLU A 69 8.34 -6.12 20.37
C GLU A 69 9.37 -5.03 20.03
N VAL A 70 9.57 -4.73 18.74
CA VAL A 70 10.46 -3.65 18.28
C VAL A 70 10.02 -2.29 18.84
N PHE A 71 8.73 -1.95 18.72
CA PHE A 71 8.23 -0.65 19.14
C PHE A 71 8.09 -0.48 20.66
N THR A 72 7.90 -1.57 21.40
CA THR A 72 7.95 -1.57 22.87
C THR A 72 9.33 -1.15 23.35
N HIS A 73 10.39 -1.65 22.69
CA HIS A 73 11.76 -1.23 23.01
C HIS A 73 11.98 0.25 22.70
N LEU A 74 11.60 0.70 21.50
CA LEU A 74 11.74 2.11 21.07
C LEU A 74 10.98 3.11 21.96
N THR A 75 10.04 2.63 22.76
CA THR A 75 9.20 3.48 23.63
C THR A 75 9.42 3.25 25.11
N ASN A 76 10.51 2.59 25.51
CA ASN A 76 10.83 2.27 26.90
C ASN A 76 9.66 1.55 27.61
N ASN A 77 9.13 0.51 26.96
CA ASN A 77 8.01 -0.32 27.42
C ASN A 77 6.66 0.41 27.58
N LYS A 78 6.49 1.59 26.96
CA LYS A 78 5.19 2.28 26.96
C LYS A 78 4.28 1.67 25.90
N THR A 79 3.01 1.46 26.26
CA THR A 79 2.00 1.04 25.29
C THR A 79 1.76 2.16 24.28
N ILE A 80 1.94 1.84 22.99
CA ILE A 80 1.70 2.74 21.87
C ILE A 80 0.86 2.07 20.80
N GLU A 81 0.05 2.86 20.11
CA GLU A 81 -0.59 2.43 18.87
C GLU A 81 0.33 2.78 17.70
N HIS A 82 0.37 1.92 16.70
CA HIS A 82 1.19 2.08 15.51
C HIS A 82 0.36 1.67 14.30
N THR A 83 0.67 2.24 13.14
CA THR A 83 -0.04 1.93 11.90
C THR A 83 0.93 1.95 10.73
N ASP A 84 0.52 1.38 9.60
CA ASP A 84 1.19 1.63 8.33
C ASP A 84 0.70 2.99 7.80
N VAL A 85 1.57 3.99 7.84
CA VAL A 85 1.24 5.36 7.43
C VAL A 85 1.50 5.59 5.93
N LEU A 86 2.21 4.67 5.28
CA LEU A 86 2.62 4.76 3.87
C LEU A 86 1.84 3.79 2.98
N HIS A 87 0.67 3.32 3.44
CA HIS A 87 -0.28 2.43 2.77
C HIS A 87 -0.94 3.06 1.52
N SER A 88 -0.12 3.57 0.62
CA SER A 88 -0.47 4.15 -0.67
C SER A 88 -0.27 3.17 -1.83
N PHE A 89 0.12 1.93 -1.53
CA PHE A 89 0.32 0.89 -2.54
C PHE A 89 -0.92 0.72 -3.42
N TRP A 90 -2.11 0.53 -2.82
CA TRP A 90 -3.35 0.34 -3.59
C TRP A 90 -3.70 1.55 -4.44
N HIS A 91 -3.52 2.75 -3.88
CA HIS A 91 -3.82 4.00 -4.55
C HIS A 91 -2.92 4.22 -5.79
N THR A 92 -1.62 3.99 -5.63
CA THR A 92 -0.65 4.04 -6.74
C THR A 92 -0.83 2.89 -7.72
N TYR A 93 -1.03 1.66 -7.25
CA TYR A 93 -1.21 0.49 -8.10
C TYR A 93 -2.45 0.66 -8.99
N LYS A 94 -3.55 1.17 -8.43
CA LYS A 94 -4.74 1.55 -9.17
C LYS A 94 -4.44 2.59 -10.25
N ALA A 95 -3.79 3.70 -9.89
CA ALA A 95 -3.43 4.74 -10.86
C ALA A 95 -2.55 4.20 -11.99
N LEU A 96 -1.58 3.34 -11.65
CA LEU A 96 -0.70 2.66 -12.60
C LEU A 96 -1.49 1.75 -13.55
N MET A 97 -2.38 0.90 -13.02
CA MET A 97 -3.20 0.01 -13.86
C MET A 97 -4.12 0.82 -14.79
N GLN A 98 -4.69 1.93 -14.32
CA GLN A 98 -5.48 2.84 -15.15
C GLN A 98 -4.64 3.54 -16.23
N LEU A 99 -3.41 3.92 -15.92
CA LEU A 99 -2.47 4.55 -16.85
C LEU A 99 -2.09 3.57 -17.98
N GLU A 100 -1.66 2.36 -17.61
CA GLU A 100 -1.13 1.38 -18.56
C GLU A 100 -2.21 0.63 -19.32
N ARG A 101 -3.38 0.43 -18.70
CA ARG A 101 -4.52 -0.32 -19.27
C ARG A 101 -5.83 0.47 -19.17
N PRO A 102 -5.92 1.65 -19.82
CA PRO A 102 -7.15 2.44 -19.86
C PRO A 102 -8.33 1.64 -20.40
N ASP A 103 -8.07 0.76 -21.36
CA ASP A 103 -9.05 -0.12 -21.99
C ASP A 103 -9.73 -1.08 -21.00
N LEU A 104 -9.01 -1.54 -19.97
CA LEU A 104 -9.57 -2.42 -18.94
C LEU A 104 -10.21 -1.65 -17.78
N PHE A 105 -9.58 -0.54 -17.37
CA PHE A 105 -9.90 0.10 -16.09
C PHE A 105 -10.60 1.45 -16.21
N ARG A 106 -10.61 2.09 -17.39
CA ARG A 106 -11.27 3.38 -17.63
C ARG A 106 -12.27 3.30 -18.80
N PRO A 107 -13.20 2.33 -18.82
CA PRO A 107 -14.19 2.27 -19.89
C PRO A 107 -15.10 3.49 -19.86
N SER A 108 -15.57 3.87 -21.04
CA SER A 108 -16.59 4.90 -21.18
C SER A 108 -17.94 4.38 -20.64
N GLY A 109 -18.75 5.29 -20.07
CA GLY A 109 -20.08 4.97 -19.57
C GLY A 109 -20.24 5.22 -18.07
N SER A 110 -21.30 4.65 -17.47
CA SER A 110 -21.64 4.90 -16.07
C SER A 110 -22.14 3.66 -15.34
N LEU A 111 -21.70 3.54 -14.08
CA LEU A 111 -22.22 2.57 -13.11
C LEU A 111 -23.47 3.07 -12.37
N LYS A 112 -23.92 4.31 -12.59
CA LYS A 112 -25.09 4.85 -11.89
C LYS A 112 -26.32 3.97 -12.08
N GLU A 113 -27.04 3.73 -11.00
CA GLU A 113 -28.29 2.97 -11.01
C GLU A 113 -29.31 3.63 -11.95
N GLY A 114 -30.06 2.82 -12.69
CA GLY A 114 -30.98 3.28 -13.75
C GLY A 114 -30.32 3.65 -15.08
N ASN A 115 -28.99 3.78 -15.16
CA ASN A 115 -28.31 3.97 -16.43
C ASN A 115 -28.31 2.66 -17.23
N VAL A 116 -28.95 2.64 -18.39
CA VAL A 116 -29.03 1.46 -19.27
C VAL A 116 -27.88 1.34 -20.26
N ILE A 117 -27.07 2.40 -20.44
CA ILE A 117 -25.97 2.43 -21.39
C ILE A 117 -24.88 1.44 -20.91
N PRO A 118 -24.42 0.51 -21.78
CA PRO A 118 -23.33 -0.41 -21.44
C PRO A 118 -22.02 0.35 -21.26
N LEU A 119 -21.03 -0.33 -20.69
CA LEU A 119 -19.66 0.18 -20.71
C LEU A 119 -19.07 -0.09 -22.10
N GLU A 120 -18.27 0.84 -22.60
CA GLU A 120 -17.70 0.83 -23.94
C GLU A 120 -16.19 1.04 -23.87
N LYS A 121 -15.45 0.55 -24.88
CA LYS A 121 -14.00 0.80 -24.95
C LYS A 121 -13.76 2.31 -24.99
N PRO A 122 -12.82 2.84 -24.19
CA PRO A 122 -12.50 4.25 -24.25
C PRO A 122 -11.84 4.59 -25.60
N ASP A 123 -11.93 5.86 -25.97
CA ASP A 123 -11.16 6.38 -27.11
C ASP A 123 -9.66 6.12 -26.85
N LYS A 124 -8.97 5.53 -27.83
CA LYS A 124 -7.54 5.20 -27.71
C LYS A 124 -6.65 6.44 -27.64
N THR A 125 -7.07 7.54 -28.26
CA THR A 125 -6.34 8.80 -28.33
C THR A 125 -6.63 9.70 -27.14
N ASN A 126 -7.83 9.62 -26.56
CA ASN A 126 -8.22 10.44 -25.42
C ASN A 126 -9.11 9.66 -24.42
N PRO A 127 -8.54 8.71 -23.67
CA PRO A 127 -9.29 7.96 -22.68
C PRO A 127 -9.75 8.86 -21.52
N PRO A 128 -10.84 8.52 -20.81
CA PRO A 128 -11.26 9.24 -19.60
C PRO A 128 -10.09 9.40 -18.63
N GLU A 129 -9.96 10.53 -17.93
CA GLU A 129 -8.85 10.75 -17.01
C GLU A 129 -8.76 9.71 -15.88
N ILE A 130 -7.55 9.47 -15.37
CA ILE A 130 -7.32 8.65 -14.18
C ILE A 130 -8.15 9.25 -13.03
N ASP A 131 -8.91 8.43 -12.30
CA ASP A 131 -9.83 8.91 -11.28
C ASP A 131 -10.15 7.82 -10.24
N ASN A 132 -10.48 8.25 -9.02
CA ASN A 132 -10.86 7.35 -7.94
C ASN A 132 -12.18 6.60 -8.23
N ARG A 133 -13.02 7.14 -9.12
CA ARG A 133 -14.26 6.51 -9.60
C ARG A 133 -14.02 5.37 -10.57
N PHE A 134 -12.80 5.10 -11.01
CA PHE A 134 -12.48 3.94 -11.83
C PHE A 134 -11.83 2.82 -11.01
N PRO A 135 -11.97 1.55 -11.42
CA PRO A 135 -11.31 0.41 -10.78
C PRO A 135 -9.78 0.38 -11.02
N PRO A 136 -9.04 -0.58 -10.43
CA PRO A 136 -9.50 -1.54 -9.41
C PRO A 136 -9.95 -0.82 -8.13
N TYR A 137 -11.07 -1.26 -7.54
CA TYR A 137 -11.51 -0.78 -6.24
C TYR A 137 -11.16 -1.79 -5.16
N ASP A 138 -10.69 -1.31 -4.02
CA ASP A 138 -10.33 -2.11 -2.85
C ASP A 138 -11.23 -1.84 -1.63
N SER A 139 -12.02 -0.76 -1.66
CA SER A 139 -13.01 -0.47 -0.61
C SER A 139 -14.16 -1.49 -0.58
N ASP A 140 -14.63 -1.87 0.61
CA ASP A 140 -15.70 -2.87 0.79
C ASP A 140 -16.96 -2.61 -0.02
N LYS A 141 -17.33 -1.33 -0.16
CA LYS A 141 -18.53 -0.92 -0.90
C LYS A 141 -18.46 -1.25 -2.40
N TYR A 142 -17.27 -1.25 -2.99
CA TYR A 142 -17.06 -1.41 -4.43
C TYR A 142 -16.13 -2.56 -4.80
N LEU A 143 -15.78 -3.39 -3.82
CA LEU A 143 -14.86 -4.51 -3.97
C LEU A 143 -15.36 -5.53 -5.01
N VAL A 144 -16.67 -5.84 -4.99
CA VAL A 144 -17.27 -6.80 -5.92
C VAL A 144 -17.43 -6.14 -7.29
N ILE A 145 -16.95 -6.80 -8.34
CA ILE A 145 -17.00 -6.27 -9.69
C ILE A 145 -18.45 -6.14 -10.14
N HIS A 146 -18.83 -4.93 -10.53
CA HIS A 146 -20.18 -4.64 -10.98
C HIS A 146 -20.53 -5.44 -12.25
N LYS A 147 -21.77 -5.94 -12.35
CA LYS A 147 -22.24 -6.75 -13.49
C LYS A 147 -21.99 -6.12 -14.87
N LYS A 148 -21.97 -4.78 -14.97
CA LYS A 148 -21.63 -4.07 -16.22
C LYS A 148 -20.17 -4.28 -16.63
N TYR A 149 -19.24 -4.31 -15.68
CA TYR A 149 -17.83 -4.64 -15.97
C TYR A 149 -17.69 -6.10 -16.39
N ILE A 150 -18.42 -7.02 -15.76
CA ILE A 150 -18.42 -8.43 -16.20
C ILE A 150 -18.90 -8.55 -17.66
N LYS A 151 -20.04 -7.93 -18.00
CA LYS A 151 -20.54 -7.90 -19.40
C LYS A 151 -19.55 -7.24 -20.37
N TYR A 152 -18.93 -6.15 -19.95
CA TYR A 152 -17.90 -5.45 -20.73
C TYR A 152 -16.71 -6.36 -21.03
N TYR A 153 -16.17 -7.03 -20.01
CA TYR A 153 -15.07 -7.98 -20.20
C TYR A 153 -15.50 -9.20 -21.03
N GLN A 154 -16.70 -9.75 -20.82
CA GLN A 154 -17.21 -10.84 -21.67
C GLN A 154 -17.25 -10.46 -23.16
N HIS A 155 -17.61 -9.21 -23.48
CA HIS A 155 -17.73 -8.76 -24.85
C HIS A 155 -16.38 -8.41 -25.49
N TYR A 156 -15.50 -7.73 -24.74
CA TYR A 156 -14.29 -7.12 -25.30
C TYR A 156 -12.96 -7.79 -24.91
N PHE A 157 -12.96 -8.51 -23.79
CA PHE A 157 -11.78 -9.07 -23.12
C PHE A 157 -12.09 -10.41 -22.43
N PRO A 158 -12.76 -11.38 -23.09
CA PRO A 158 -13.22 -12.60 -22.44
C PRO A 158 -12.08 -13.39 -21.81
N GLU A 159 -10.86 -13.26 -22.33
CA GLU A 159 -9.65 -13.89 -21.82
C GLU A 159 -9.23 -13.39 -20.42
N TYR A 160 -9.79 -12.28 -19.92
CA TYR A 160 -9.54 -11.74 -18.58
C TYR A 160 -10.52 -12.26 -17.52
N LEU A 161 -11.47 -13.11 -17.93
CA LEU A 161 -12.41 -13.75 -17.03
C LEU A 161 -12.09 -15.25 -16.88
N PRO A 162 -12.38 -15.83 -15.70
CA PRO A 162 -12.45 -17.28 -15.57
C PRO A 162 -13.62 -17.83 -16.39
N ASN A 163 -13.56 -19.12 -16.76
CA ASN A 163 -14.63 -19.81 -17.47
C ASN A 163 -15.98 -19.66 -16.76
N GLU A 164 -15.98 -19.77 -15.44
CA GLU A 164 -17.12 -19.51 -14.58
C GLU A 164 -16.80 -18.37 -13.63
N VAL A 165 -17.50 -17.24 -13.80
CA VAL A 165 -17.33 -16.06 -12.95
C VAL A 165 -18.01 -16.31 -11.59
N PRO A 166 -17.28 -16.25 -10.46
CA PRO A 166 -17.87 -16.41 -9.14
C PRO A 166 -18.98 -15.40 -8.86
N LYS A 167 -20.00 -15.79 -8.08
CA LYS A 167 -21.08 -14.87 -7.66
C LYS A 167 -20.56 -13.62 -6.94
N LYS A 168 -19.47 -13.77 -6.19
CA LYS A 168 -18.73 -12.68 -5.53
C LYS A 168 -17.33 -12.61 -6.11
N TYR A 169 -17.21 -12.07 -7.32
CA TYR A 169 -15.92 -11.87 -7.97
C TYR A 169 -15.42 -10.45 -7.69
N THR A 170 -14.29 -10.34 -6.99
CA THR A 170 -13.75 -9.04 -6.54
C THR A 170 -12.67 -8.51 -7.48
N TRP A 171 -12.33 -7.23 -7.36
CA TRP A 171 -11.18 -6.66 -8.07
C TRP A 171 -9.86 -7.31 -7.66
N ILE A 172 -9.71 -7.75 -6.40
CA ILE A 172 -8.52 -8.49 -5.98
C ILE A 172 -8.47 -9.86 -6.65
N ASP A 173 -9.60 -10.57 -6.75
CA ASP A 173 -9.67 -11.85 -7.49
C ASP A 173 -9.31 -11.65 -8.97
N PHE A 174 -9.84 -10.60 -9.61
CA PHE A 174 -9.51 -10.27 -10.99
C PHE A 174 -8.02 -9.98 -11.19
N LEU A 175 -7.42 -9.20 -10.29
CA LEU A 175 -5.99 -8.87 -10.35
C LEU A 175 -5.12 -10.11 -10.10
N LEU A 176 -5.49 -10.98 -9.16
CA LEU A 176 -4.78 -12.23 -8.90
C LEU A 176 -4.88 -13.19 -10.09
N TYR A 177 -6.09 -13.40 -10.63
CA TYR A 177 -6.33 -14.26 -11.79
C TYR A 177 -5.54 -13.78 -13.02
N ASN A 178 -5.44 -12.47 -13.22
CA ASN A 178 -4.80 -11.87 -14.38
C ASN A 178 -3.36 -11.40 -14.14
N ASN A 179 -2.76 -11.67 -12.97
CA ASN A 179 -1.46 -11.10 -12.59
C ASN A 179 -0.38 -11.34 -13.66
N ASP A 180 -0.33 -12.55 -14.21
CA ASP A 180 0.70 -12.94 -15.18
C ASP A 180 0.50 -12.23 -16.54
N LYS A 181 -0.73 -11.78 -16.84
CA LYS A 181 -1.02 -10.97 -18.04
C LYS A 181 -0.56 -9.51 -17.89
N PHE A 182 -0.21 -9.07 -16.68
CA PHE A 182 0.28 -7.72 -16.41
C PHE A 182 1.81 -7.64 -16.30
N ILE A 183 2.53 -8.69 -16.71
CA ILE A 183 3.99 -8.75 -16.59
C ILE A 183 4.72 -7.58 -17.27
N GLU A 184 4.22 -7.08 -18.40
CA GLU A 184 4.82 -5.95 -19.11
C GLU A 184 4.69 -4.64 -18.32
N VAL A 185 3.62 -4.46 -17.54
CA VAL A 185 3.50 -3.35 -16.59
C VAL A 185 4.57 -3.49 -15.51
N TYR A 186 4.76 -4.68 -14.96
CA TYR A 186 5.73 -4.91 -13.90
C TYR A 186 7.18 -4.75 -14.37
N LYS A 187 7.47 -5.08 -15.64
CA LYS A 187 8.78 -4.81 -16.28
C LYS A 187 9.02 -3.32 -16.48
N LYS A 188 7.99 -2.55 -16.85
CA LYS A 188 8.09 -1.10 -17.04
C LYS A 188 8.29 -0.34 -15.73
N TYR A 189 7.78 -0.88 -14.62
CA TYR A 189 7.87 -0.30 -13.28
C TYR A 189 8.52 -1.27 -12.28
N PRO A 190 9.82 -1.58 -12.41
CA PRO A 190 10.48 -2.61 -11.58
C PRO A 190 10.45 -2.28 -10.08
N LYS A 191 10.47 -0.99 -9.73
CA LYS A 191 10.34 -0.49 -8.35
C LYS A 191 8.98 -0.78 -7.71
N LEU A 192 7.96 -1.14 -8.49
CA LEU A 192 6.67 -1.57 -7.95
C LEU A 192 6.80 -2.84 -7.11
N LYS A 193 7.65 -3.78 -7.54
CA LYS A 193 7.92 -5.03 -6.82
C LYS A 193 8.62 -4.75 -5.48
N ASP A 194 9.61 -3.84 -5.51
CA ASP A 194 10.27 -3.35 -4.31
C ASP A 194 9.23 -2.78 -3.34
N PHE A 195 8.34 -1.91 -3.81
CA PHE A 195 7.34 -1.28 -2.96
C PHE A 195 6.33 -2.28 -2.39
N ALA A 196 5.87 -3.24 -3.19
CA ALA A 196 5.00 -4.32 -2.75
C ALA A 196 5.62 -5.17 -1.63
N ARG A 197 6.93 -5.45 -1.72
CA ARG A 197 7.66 -6.14 -0.65
C ARG A 197 7.67 -5.29 0.63
N LEU A 198 8.04 -4.02 0.49
CA LEU A 198 8.26 -3.10 1.61
C LEU A 198 6.99 -2.62 2.30
N THR A 199 5.81 -2.73 1.68
CA THR A 199 4.54 -2.21 2.26
C THR A 199 4.28 -2.80 3.65
N HIS A 200 4.63 -4.07 3.88
CA HIS A 200 4.52 -4.71 5.19
C HIS A 200 5.90 -4.99 5.78
N SER A 201 6.80 -4.00 5.78
CA SER A 201 8.10 -4.10 6.45
C SER A 201 8.23 -3.12 7.60
N ILE A 202 9.18 -3.37 8.51
CA ILE A 202 9.37 -2.54 9.70
C ILE A 202 9.71 -1.09 9.34
N GLY A 203 10.41 -0.89 8.21
CA GLY A 203 10.74 0.44 7.69
C GLY A 203 9.51 1.26 7.32
N ASN A 204 8.39 0.62 6.98
CA ASN A 204 7.17 1.28 6.55
C ASN A 204 6.22 1.63 7.71
N ILE A 205 6.37 0.97 8.86
CA ILE A 205 5.48 1.14 10.00
C ILE A 205 5.89 2.37 10.80
N ILE A 206 4.93 3.27 11.01
CA ILE A 206 5.14 4.52 11.73
C ILE A 206 4.20 4.56 12.93
N VAL A 207 4.76 4.88 14.10
CA VAL A 207 4.02 5.00 15.35
C VAL A 207 3.26 6.32 15.34
N VAL A 208 1.93 6.31 15.41
CA VAL A 208 1.14 7.55 15.38
C VAL A 208 0.24 7.65 16.60
N PRO A 209 -0.20 8.87 16.98
CA PRO A 209 -1.21 9.03 18.01
C PRO A 209 -2.50 8.25 17.69
N LYS A 210 -3.11 7.67 18.71
CA LYS A 210 -4.40 7.00 18.60
C LYS A 210 -5.41 7.89 17.88
N GLY A 211 -6.00 7.37 16.81
CA GLY A 211 -7.01 8.07 16.03
C GLY A 211 -6.48 9.06 15.01
N PHE A 212 -5.17 9.18 14.81
CA PHE A 212 -4.55 10.07 13.80
C PHE A 212 -5.13 9.86 12.39
N ASN A 213 -5.48 8.63 12.04
CA ASN A 213 -6.07 8.27 10.73
C ASN A 213 -7.61 8.23 10.70
N ARG A 214 -8.31 8.59 11.78
CA ARG A 214 -9.79 8.57 11.80
C ARG A 214 -10.34 9.68 10.90
N GLY A 215 -10.88 9.29 9.75
CA GLY A 215 -11.63 10.16 8.84
C GLY A 215 -10.95 10.50 7.51
N ARG A 216 -9.65 10.20 7.34
CA ARG A 216 -8.93 10.47 6.08
C ARG A 216 -9.15 9.43 4.98
N GLY A 217 -9.89 8.36 5.28
CA GLY A 217 -10.37 7.38 4.32
C GLY A 217 -9.28 6.86 3.39
N ALA A 218 -8.19 6.29 3.91
CA ALA A 218 -7.14 5.51 3.21
C ALA A 218 -6.60 6.01 1.84
N ASN A 219 -6.96 7.19 1.38
CA ASN A 219 -6.66 7.70 0.05
C ASN A 219 -5.43 8.60 0.06
N ASP A 220 -4.81 8.81 1.21
CA ASP A 220 -3.71 9.75 1.37
C ASP A 220 -2.35 9.04 1.31
N TYR A 221 -1.34 9.80 0.98
CA TYR A 221 0.04 9.36 0.87
C TYR A 221 0.81 9.71 2.15
N GLY A 222 1.84 8.93 2.47
CA GLY A 222 2.48 9.06 3.78
C GLY A 222 3.26 10.36 4.00
N ASP A 223 3.63 11.09 2.95
CA ASP A 223 4.20 12.44 3.07
C ASP A 223 3.17 13.47 3.59
N PHE A 224 1.91 13.41 3.14
CA PHE A 224 0.83 14.22 3.72
C PHE A 224 0.50 13.83 5.15
N ALA A 225 0.55 12.54 5.46
CA ALA A 225 0.39 12.05 6.81
C ALA A 225 1.52 12.56 7.72
N LEU A 226 2.78 12.45 7.30
CA LEU A 226 3.92 13.01 8.03
C LEU A 226 3.85 14.54 8.15
N LYS A 227 3.40 15.25 7.12
CA LYS A 227 3.20 16.72 7.16
C LYS A 227 2.19 17.09 8.22
N SER A 228 1.09 16.36 8.29
CA SER A 228 0.05 16.57 9.30
C SER A 228 0.53 16.25 10.71
N LEU A 229 1.33 15.18 10.84
CA LEU A 229 1.90 14.78 12.13
C LEU A 229 2.94 15.79 12.62
N LYS A 230 3.79 16.30 11.72
CA LYS A 230 4.72 17.39 11.99
C LYS A 230 3.99 18.63 12.48
N THR A 231 3.00 19.11 11.73
CA THR A 231 2.22 20.29 12.14
C THR A 231 1.61 20.13 13.53
N PHE A 232 1.10 18.94 13.86
CA PHE A 232 0.57 18.67 15.20
C PHE A 232 1.65 18.61 16.29
N LEU A 233 2.77 17.92 16.06
CA LEU A 233 3.82 17.76 17.07
C LEU A 233 4.65 19.04 17.29
N GLU A 234 4.76 19.90 16.28
CA GLU A 234 5.38 21.22 16.40
C GLU A 234 4.66 22.12 17.40
N THR A 235 3.34 21.97 17.60
CA THR A 235 2.63 22.74 18.64
C THR A 235 3.08 22.39 20.07
N PHE A 236 3.81 21.30 20.24
CA PHE A 236 4.36 20.84 21.52
C PHE A 236 5.89 20.84 21.55
N ASN A 237 6.57 21.37 20.52
CA ASN A 237 8.02 21.24 20.32
C ASN A 237 8.50 19.77 20.38
N ALA A 238 7.66 18.83 19.92
CA ALA A 238 7.90 17.39 20.06
C ALA A 238 8.31 16.70 18.74
N TRP A 239 8.38 17.45 17.63
CA TRP A 239 8.64 16.88 16.32
C TRP A 239 10.04 16.26 16.21
N GLU A 240 11.09 16.98 16.61
CA GLU A 240 12.47 16.47 16.52
C GLU A 240 12.68 15.23 17.39
N ASP A 241 12.21 15.26 18.64
CA ASP A 241 12.23 14.10 19.55
C ASP A 241 11.51 12.89 18.95
N TYR A 242 10.38 13.12 18.28
CA TYR A 242 9.61 12.07 17.62
C TYR A 242 10.36 11.49 16.42
N VAL A 243 10.96 12.34 15.58
CA VAL A 243 11.78 11.92 14.43
C VAL A 243 12.94 11.04 14.88
N THR A 244 13.74 11.52 15.84
CA THR A 244 14.90 10.79 16.35
C THR A 244 14.51 9.49 17.04
N ARG A 245 13.41 9.47 17.80
CA ARG A 245 12.95 8.25 18.49
C ARG A 245 12.49 7.15 17.54
N PHE A 246 11.88 7.53 16.42
CA PHE A 246 11.29 6.59 15.47
C PHE A 246 12.08 6.45 14.16
N TYR A 247 13.27 7.06 14.11
CA TYR A 247 14.21 7.00 12.99
C TYR A 247 13.55 7.38 11.66
N LEU A 248 12.90 8.56 11.64
CA LEU A 248 12.12 9.03 10.49
C LEU A 248 12.91 9.89 9.51
N GLU A 249 14.19 10.16 9.78
CA GLU A 249 15.09 10.95 8.93
C GLU A 249 15.04 10.54 7.44
N PRO A 250 14.95 9.25 7.06
CA PRO A 250 14.86 8.84 5.66
C PRO A 250 13.66 9.38 4.88
N PHE A 251 12.63 9.88 5.57
CA PHE A 251 11.44 10.48 4.97
C PHE A 251 11.49 12.02 4.95
N LEU A 252 12.56 12.64 5.43
CA LEU A 252 12.62 14.08 5.70
C LEU A 252 13.73 14.79 4.92
N ASN A 253 13.54 16.09 4.73
CA ASN A 253 14.57 16.99 4.24
C ASN A 253 15.63 17.16 5.34
N VAL A 254 16.75 16.45 5.21
CA VAL A 254 17.85 16.48 6.20
C VAL A 254 18.87 17.61 5.93
N ASN A 255 18.74 18.35 4.83
CA ASN A 255 19.67 19.42 4.46
C ASN A 255 19.55 20.63 5.41
N GLU A 256 20.58 20.87 6.22
CA GLU A 256 20.58 21.89 7.28
C GLU A 256 20.46 23.33 6.78
N ASN A 257 20.78 23.57 5.51
CA ASN A 257 20.78 24.90 4.91
C ASN A 257 19.44 25.31 4.28
N GLN A 258 18.38 24.52 4.48
CA GLN A 258 17.04 24.81 3.96
C GLN A 258 16.09 25.21 5.09
N SER A 259 15.22 26.18 4.82
CA SER A 259 14.10 26.59 5.70
C SER A 259 13.11 25.46 6.03
N GLU A 260 13.29 24.30 5.40
CA GLU A 260 12.44 23.12 5.50
C GLU A 260 13.15 21.94 6.19
N LYS A 261 14.25 22.15 6.93
CA LYS A 261 14.93 21.08 7.69
C LYS A 261 13.90 20.27 8.50
N ASN A 262 14.04 18.95 8.47
CA ASN A 262 13.15 17.98 9.11
C ASN A 262 11.69 18.04 8.62
N SER A 263 11.40 18.65 7.48
CA SER A 263 10.07 18.57 6.84
C SER A 263 9.96 17.34 5.95
N PRO A 264 8.77 16.74 5.79
CA PRO A 264 8.59 15.58 4.93
C PRO A 264 9.01 15.84 3.48
N VAL A 265 9.71 14.88 2.89
CA VAL A 265 10.03 14.90 1.46
C VAL A 265 8.77 14.59 0.67
N SER A 266 8.48 15.43 -0.32
CA SER A 266 7.39 15.19 -1.27
C SER A 266 7.69 13.92 -2.08
N LEU A 267 6.77 12.96 -2.09
CA LEU A 267 7.00 11.67 -2.76
C LEU A 267 7.11 11.81 -4.29
N TRP A 268 6.60 12.90 -4.86
CA TRP A 268 6.92 13.36 -6.22
C TRP A 268 6.84 14.89 -6.28
N THR A 269 7.34 15.48 -7.35
CA THR A 269 7.37 16.94 -7.52
C THR A 269 5.97 17.55 -7.43
N GLY A 270 5.80 18.55 -6.56
CA GLY A 270 4.55 19.29 -6.39
C GLY A 270 3.45 18.53 -5.64
N HIS A 271 3.73 17.35 -5.09
CA HIS A 271 2.71 16.56 -4.40
C HIS A 271 2.19 17.25 -3.14
N LEU A 272 3.09 17.71 -2.26
CA LEU A 272 2.73 18.40 -1.01
C LEU A 272 2.16 19.82 -1.21
N ASP A 273 2.23 20.35 -2.44
CA ASP A 273 1.61 21.62 -2.85
C ASP A 273 0.15 21.41 -3.31
N GLY A 274 -0.22 20.16 -3.61
CA GLY A 274 -1.54 19.77 -4.08
C GLY A 274 -2.51 19.39 -2.95
N ASN A 275 -3.56 18.67 -3.33
CA ASN A 275 -4.54 18.15 -2.39
C ASN A 275 -4.16 16.73 -1.95
N ALA A 276 -4.38 16.45 -0.66
CA ALA A 276 -4.30 15.11 -0.10
C ALA A 276 -5.10 14.10 -0.95
N GLY A 277 -4.47 12.95 -1.21
CA GLY A 277 -5.03 11.85 -1.99
C GLY A 277 -5.17 12.05 -3.51
N SER A 278 -4.44 13.02 -4.06
CA SER A 278 -4.26 13.17 -5.52
C SER A 278 -3.59 11.92 -6.12
N LEU A 279 -4.19 11.32 -7.15
CA LEU A 279 -3.59 10.18 -7.85
C LEU A 279 -2.44 10.64 -8.76
N PRO A 280 -1.34 9.87 -8.88
CA PRO A 280 -0.31 10.13 -9.87
C PRO A 280 -0.88 9.91 -11.28
N LYS A 281 -0.63 10.86 -12.20
CA LYS A 281 -1.31 10.91 -13.51
C LYS A 281 -0.43 10.57 -14.71
N SER A 282 0.88 10.42 -14.52
CA SER A 282 1.83 10.16 -15.60
C SER A 282 2.87 9.12 -15.19
N ASP A 283 3.59 8.57 -16.16
CA ASP A 283 4.61 7.57 -15.93
C ASP A 283 5.80 8.14 -15.13
N ILE A 284 6.19 9.38 -15.40
CA ILE A 284 7.24 10.11 -14.67
C ILE A 284 6.85 10.21 -13.19
N VAL A 285 5.64 10.70 -12.90
CA VAL A 285 5.18 10.88 -11.52
C VAL A 285 5.10 9.55 -10.77
N ILE A 286 4.63 8.47 -11.42
CA ILE A 286 4.61 7.13 -10.79
C ILE A 286 6.03 6.63 -10.51
N LYS A 287 6.98 6.84 -11.42
CA LYS A 287 8.38 6.43 -11.24
C LYS A 287 9.04 7.21 -10.10
N ASP A 288 8.81 8.52 -10.02
CA ASP A 288 9.33 9.38 -8.94
C ASP A 288 8.77 8.93 -7.60
N PHE A 289 7.45 8.73 -7.51
CA PHE A 289 6.80 8.16 -6.32
C PHE A 289 7.45 6.85 -5.89
N LEU A 290 7.54 5.87 -6.81
CA LEU A 290 8.09 4.55 -6.51
C LEU A 290 9.56 4.62 -6.09
N ALA A 291 10.35 5.49 -6.73
CA ALA A 291 11.76 5.68 -6.38
C ALA A 291 11.90 6.25 -4.96
N ASN A 292 11.21 7.34 -4.66
CA ASN A 292 11.30 8.03 -3.37
C ASN A 292 10.77 7.14 -2.23
N VAL A 293 9.56 6.60 -2.37
CA VAL A 293 8.94 5.79 -1.30
C VAL A 293 9.76 4.53 -1.00
N THR A 294 10.27 3.84 -2.03
CA THR A 294 11.08 2.63 -1.79
C THR A 294 12.44 2.94 -1.20
N SER A 295 13.06 4.07 -1.56
CA SER A 295 14.33 4.48 -0.98
C SER A 295 14.19 4.76 0.51
N SER A 296 13.22 5.61 0.88
CA SER A 296 13.02 5.99 2.28
C SER A 296 12.66 4.80 3.17
N ILE A 297 11.77 3.90 2.70
CA ILE A 297 11.41 2.71 3.47
C ILE A 297 12.61 1.78 3.63
N LYS A 298 13.39 1.53 2.57
CA LYS A 298 14.58 0.65 2.65
C LYS A 298 15.65 1.20 3.58
N GLU A 299 15.91 2.50 3.50
CA GLU A 299 16.90 3.15 4.34
C GLU A 299 16.51 3.07 5.82
N ARG A 300 15.24 3.37 6.14
CA ARG A 300 14.73 3.22 7.51
C ARG A 300 14.73 1.77 7.98
N GLU A 301 14.33 0.82 7.12
CA GLU A 301 14.39 -0.61 7.41
C GLU A 301 15.81 -1.04 7.83
N ASN A 302 16.83 -0.63 7.08
CA ASN A 302 18.23 -0.93 7.40
C ASN A 302 18.62 -0.38 8.79
N ILE A 303 18.30 0.88 9.07
CA ILE A 303 18.56 1.51 10.38
C ILE A 303 17.91 0.71 11.51
N LEU A 304 16.63 0.35 11.37
CA LEU A 304 15.90 -0.37 12.40
C LEU A 304 16.43 -1.80 12.60
N ILE A 305 16.83 -2.49 11.53
CA ILE A 305 17.45 -3.81 11.61
C ILE A 305 18.80 -3.76 12.35
N GLU A 306 19.63 -2.74 12.07
CA GLU A 306 20.90 -2.55 12.78
C GLU A 306 20.68 -2.35 14.29
N ILE A 307 19.68 -1.53 14.66
CA ILE A 307 19.31 -1.30 16.06
C ILE A 307 18.87 -2.60 16.73
N VAL A 308 17.99 -3.37 16.07
CA VAL A 308 17.53 -4.67 16.56
C VAL A 308 18.70 -5.61 16.80
N ASN A 309 19.67 -5.66 15.86
CA ASN A 309 20.88 -6.47 15.99
C ASN A 309 21.75 -6.05 17.17
N ILE A 310 21.99 -4.74 17.35
CA ILE A 310 22.79 -4.20 18.46
C ILE A 310 22.14 -4.50 19.82
N MET A 311 20.82 -4.42 19.89
CA MET A 311 20.05 -4.65 21.12
C MET A 311 19.94 -6.13 21.50
N GLY A 312 20.39 -7.05 20.65
CA GLY A 312 20.33 -8.49 20.90
C GLY A 312 18.91 -9.05 21.00
N MET A 313 17.91 -8.29 20.54
CA MET A 313 16.51 -8.72 20.49
C MET A 313 16.38 -9.93 19.59
#